data_AF-A0A161HXP4-F1
#
_entry.id   AF-A0A161HXP4-F1
#
_cell.length_a   1.000
_cell.length_b   1.000
_cell.length_c   1.000
_cell.angle_alpha   90.00
_cell.angle_beta   90.00
_cell.angle_gamma   90.00
#
_symmetry.space_group_name_H-M   'P 1'
#
loop_
_entity.id
_entity.type
_entity.pdbx_description
1 polymer ?
#
loop_
_entity_poly.entity_id
_entity_poly.type
_entity_poly.pdbx_seq_one_letter_code
_entity_poly.pdbx_strand_id
1 'polypeptide(L)'
;MSQTPSAGTAPQQPPTSFAALLAHPRGLVNPSTVGGAVALGVGLVLVLVPSLSHDLTEALLSVGLLVSGANDVWVTARRRHLRTATRVTAALRGVAAIALALVFLLDSQDALEAVIVLGTVFLLLRSLLTLLLAVVSRDRGRRAPRYAAGAVGLAFAVLLIATPAVYIDWIAAVVGLAAVVGGTITLAYGYRIATGLVPRPEGLYPTFTEILWSWVEHVDVGDASRDDLAGQLYLERPEVAAKRIAWWTMLVLSVAIATLAVLQDSTAVVIGAMLVAPLMTPILGLSAALVSGWAARTLRSLGLIVAGVVVAVGLAFVISSWVPAVVPFDSNSQISSRVDPTLLDMLVALAAGAAGAFATADRRVASSLGGVAIAVALVPPLSVVGVALGAGRPDDAAGALLLFGTNFVSIVLSAAAVFVLMGVADPAALRRGGRRIALTLAPFVAAALLILLPLLLTTDGLLTTTGQQRTAQDVVTTWLGDDTGLRLADVTVAGDTVSVALTGASDDLPSLEDLRTALDDALDGSWAVEVAVTPVVTERLPAAG
;
A
#
# COMPACT_ATOMS: atom_id res chain seq x y z
N MET A 1 -33.79 -24.64 58.69
CA MET A 1 -32.39 -24.49 58.22
C MET A 1 -32.43 -23.82 56.85
N SER A 2 -32.27 -22.51 56.85
CA SER A 2 -32.24 -21.63 55.68
C SER A 2 -30.83 -21.62 55.07
N GLN A 3 -30.68 -22.06 53.81
CA GLN A 3 -29.45 -21.87 53.06
C GLN A 3 -29.50 -20.52 52.34
N THR A 4 -28.61 -19.63 52.72
CA THR A 4 -28.26 -18.39 52.02
C THR A 4 -27.49 -18.70 50.73
N PRO A 5 -27.81 -18.10 49.58
CA PRO A 5 -26.96 -18.21 48.40
C PRO A 5 -25.71 -17.33 48.55
N SER A 6 -24.55 -17.89 48.23
CA SER A 6 -23.26 -17.20 48.18
C SER A 6 -23.29 -16.06 47.17
N ALA A 7 -22.86 -14.87 47.59
CA ALA A 7 -22.67 -13.71 46.73
C ALA A 7 -21.66 -14.04 45.62
N GLY A 8 -22.14 -14.06 44.37
CA GLY A 8 -21.28 -14.08 43.19
C GLY A 8 -20.53 -12.76 43.10
N THR A 9 -19.21 -12.83 43.01
CA THR A 9 -18.32 -11.70 42.71
C THR A 9 -18.72 -11.11 41.35
N ALA A 10 -19.28 -9.89 41.36
CA ALA A 10 -19.53 -9.12 40.16
C ALA A 10 -18.20 -8.90 39.39
N PRO A 11 -18.20 -8.93 38.04
CA PRO A 11 -17.03 -8.54 37.27
C PRO A 11 -16.68 -7.09 37.59
N GLN A 12 -15.47 -6.85 38.11
CA GLN A 12 -14.96 -5.51 38.39
C GLN A 12 -14.98 -4.69 37.10
N GLN A 13 -15.66 -3.54 37.13
CA GLN A 13 -15.60 -2.58 36.02
C GLN A 13 -14.15 -2.08 35.87
N PRO A 14 -13.61 -2.02 34.64
CA PRO A 14 -12.24 -1.54 34.42
C PRO A 14 -12.13 -0.07 34.85
N PRO A 15 -10.97 0.35 35.41
CA PRO A 15 -10.78 1.70 35.90
C PRO A 15 -10.97 2.72 34.78
N THR A 16 -11.91 3.66 34.96
CA THR A 16 -12.39 4.59 33.93
C THR A 16 -11.54 5.86 33.77
N SER A 17 -10.45 6.01 34.52
CA SER A 17 -9.58 7.20 34.44
C SER A 17 -8.12 6.86 34.16
N PHE A 18 -7.51 7.62 33.25
CA PHE A 18 -6.07 7.57 32.91
C PHE A 18 -5.17 7.77 34.14
N ALA A 19 -5.65 8.50 35.14
CA ALA A 19 -4.95 8.74 36.42
C ALA A 19 -4.86 7.49 37.32
N ALA A 20 -5.89 6.63 37.34
CA ALA A 20 -5.85 5.37 38.09
C ALA A 20 -4.91 4.33 37.45
N LEU A 21 -4.67 4.43 36.15
CA LEU A 21 -3.74 3.60 35.39
C LEU A 21 -2.27 3.92 35.68
N LEU A 22 -1.92 5.20 35.86
CA LEU A 22 -0.58 5.63 36.27
C LEU A 22 -0.22 5.23 37.70
N ALA A 23 -1.21 4.94 38.55
CA ALA A 23 -1.00 4.51 39.93
C ALA A 23 -0.49 3.06 40.07
N HIS A 24 -0.57 2.24 39.01
CA HIS A 24 -0.07 0.84 38.99
C HIS A 24 0.86 0.59 37.78
N PRO A 25 2.07 1.16 37.77
CA PRO A 25 3.02 1.05 36.65
C PRO A 25 3.46 -0.39 36.37
N ARG A 26 3.41 -1.28 37.38
CA ARG A 26 3.76 -2.70 37.24
C ARG A 26 2.79 -3.50 36.36
N GLY A 27 1.56 -3.02 36.15
CA GLY A 27 0.60 -3.65 35.24
C GLY A 27 0.90 -3.37 33.76
N LEU A 28 1.54 -2.22 33.46
CA LEU A 28 1.88 -1.78 32.11
C LEU A 28 3.17 -2.45 31.59
N VAL A 29 4.07 -2.87 32.48
CA VAL A 29 5.33 -3.54 32.14
C VAL A 29 5.10 -5.05 31.98
N ASN A 30 4.44 -5.44 30.90
CA ASN A 30 4.33 -6.82 30.43
C ASN A 30 5.34 -7.05 29.29
N PRO A 31 5.98 -8.23 29.17
CA PRO A 31 6.75 -8.67 28.00
C PRO A 31 6.17 -8.26 26.63
N SER A 32 4.85 -8.36 26.44
CA SER A 32 4.17 -7.93 25.20
C SER A 32 4.20 -6.41 25.01
N THR A 33 3.95 -5.62 26.06
CA THR A 33 4.03 -4.16 25.98
C THR A 33 5.45 -3.69 25.65
N VAL A 34 6.46 -4.31 26.29
CA VAL A 34 7.88 -4.00 26.05
C VAL A 34 8.32 -4.42 24.65
N GLY A 35 7.98 -5.65 24.22
CA GLY A 35 8.28 -6.13 22.88
C GLY A 35 7.61 -5.30 21.79
N GLY A 36 6.37 -4.86 22.01
CA GLY A 36 5.65 -3.96 21.11
C GLY A 36 6.32 -2.58 21.00
N ALA A 37 6.72 -1.99 22.14
CA ALA A 37 7.43 -0.71 22.15
C ALA A 37 8.80 -0.78 21.46
N VAL A 38 9.55 -1.86 21.67
CA VAL A 38 10.85 -2.08 21.00
C VAL A 38 10.66 -2.25 19.50
N ALA A 39 9.71 -3.08 19.06
CA ALA A 39 9.41 -3.26 17.64
C ALA A 39 8.97 -1.96 16.97
N LEU A 40 8.14 -1.16 17.64
CA LEU A 40 7.72 0.16 17.18
C LEU A 40 8.92 1.10 17.05
N GLY A 41 9.80 1.15 18.05
CA GLY A 41 11.00 1.99 18.03
C GLY A 41 11.97 1.62 16.91
N VAL A 42 12.29 0.32 16.78
CA VAL A 42 13.16 -0.19 15.70
C VAL A 42 12.53 0.09 14.33
N GLY A 43 11.23 -0.16 14.18
CA GLY A 43 10.52 0.13 12.93
C GLY A 43 10.53 1.61 12.57
N LEU A 44 10.36 2.49 13.56
CA LEU A 44 10.39 3.94 13.34
C LEU A 44 11.79 4.42 12.94
N VAL A 45 12.85 3.86 13.53
CA VAL A 45 14.24 4.17 13.15
C VAL A 45 14.52 3.72 11.71
N LEU A 46 14.09 2.51 11.33
CA LEU A 46 14.23 2.00 9.97
C LEU A 46 13.53 2.88 8.92
N VAL A 47 12.35 3.43 9.27
CA VAL A 47 11.56 4.28 8.35
C VAL A 47 12.07 5.73 8.31
N LEU A 48 12.46 6.30 9.46
CA LEU A 48 12.80 7.72 9.56
C LEU A 48 14.27 8.04 9.26
N VAL A 49 15.17 7.04 9.32
CA VAL A 49 16.60 7.24 9.10
C VAL A 49 17.11 6.29 8.02
N PRO A 50 16.87 6.60 6.73
CA PRO A 50 17.30 5.75 5.61
C PRO A 50 18.79 5.44 5.62
N SER A 51 19.62 6.39 6.05
CA SER A 51 21.08 6.22 6.14
C SER A 51 21.53 5.19 7.19
N LEU A 52 20.73 4.95 8.24
CA LEU A 52 20.98 3.88 9.21
C LEU A 52 20.27 2.58 8.84
N SER A 53 19.36 2.62 7.87
CA SER A 53 18.49 1.50 7.55
C SER A 53 19.25 0.32 6.96
N HIS A 54 20.29 0.58 6.15
CA HIS A 54 21.13 -0.46 5.55
C HIS A 54 21.86 -1.26 6.63
N ASP A 55 22.71 -0.61 7.43
CA ASP A 55 23.52 -1.22 8.48
C ASP A 55 22.66 -1.90 9.56
N LEU A 56 21.56 -1.26 9.95
CA LEU A 56 20.67 -1.79 10.99
C LEU A 56 19.88 -3.00 10.47
N THR A 57 19.41 -2.98 9.23
CA THR A 57 18.70 -4.12 8.61
C THR A 57 19.64 -5.30 8.49
N GLU A 58 20.87 -5.06 8.05
CA GLU A 58 21.92 -6.08 7.91
C GLU A 58 22.28 -6.72 9.26
N ALA A 59 22.50 -5.90 10.29
CA ALA A 59 22.77 -6.37 11.64
C ALA A 59 21.60 -7.21 12.20
N LEU A 60 20.35 -6.74 12.01
CA LEU A 60 19.16 -7.45 12.45
C LEU A 60 18.95 -8.78 11.70
N LEU A 61 19.19 -8.81 10.39
CA LEU A 61 19.11 -10.02 9.57
C LEU A 61 20.17 -11.03 9.99
N SER A 62 21.40 -10.58 10.18
CA SER A 62 22.53 -11.41 10.62
C SER A 62 22.26 -12.02 11.99
N VAL A 63 21.82 -11.22 12.95
CA VAL A 63 21.44 -11.70 14.30
C VAL A 63 20.24 -12.66 14.21
N GLY A 64 19.23 -12.34 13.40
CA GLY A 64 18.05 -13.18 13.20
C GLY A 64 18.40 -14.55 12.60
N LEU A 65 19.27 -14.58 11.59
CA LEU A 65 19.77 -15.79 10.96
C LEU A 65 20.64 -16.61 11.92
N LEU A 66 21.50 -15.98 12.72
CA LEU A 66 22.28 -16.65 13.76
C LEU A 66 21.38 -17.30 14.83
N VAL A 67 20.39 -16.56 15.34
CA VAL A 67 19.46 -17.07 16.36
C VAL A 67 18.60 -18.20 15.79
N SER A 68 18.06 -18.03 14.58
CA SER A 68 17.27 -19.05 13.88
C SER A 68 18.10 -20.32 13.62
N GLY A 69 19.31 -20.14 13.10
CA GLY A 69 20.22 -21.25 12.80
C GLY A 69 20.66 -21.98 14.07
N ALA A 70 21.01 -21.25 15.13
CA ALA A 70 21.34 -21.84 16.43
C ALA A 70 20.16 -22.61 17.03
N ASN A 71 18.94 -22.06 16.92
CA ASN A 71 17.73 -22.72 17.39
C ASN A 71 17.44 -24.02 16.63
N ASP A 72 17.59 -24.04 15.30
CA ASP A 72 17.40 -25.25 14.50
C ASP A 72 18.42 -26.34 14.81
N VAL A 73 19.69 -25.96 14.99
CA VAL A 73 20.75 -26.87 15.42
C VAL A 73 20.45 -27.43 16.82
N TRP A 74 20.03 -26.57 17.74
CA TRP A 74 19.68 -26.96 19.12
C TRP A 74 18.46 -27.88 19.18
N VAL A 75 17.39 -27.58 18.43
CA VAL A 75 16.19 -28.43 18.32
C VAL A 75 16.55 -29.80 17.74
N THR A 76 17.42 -29.84 16.74
CA THR A 76 17.90 -31.09 16.13
C THR A 76 18.70 -31.94 17.12
N ALA A 77 19.52 -31.31 17.97
CA ALA A 77 20.28 -31.98 19.02
C ALA A 77 19.38 -32.55 20.13
N ARG A 78 18.30 -31.86 20.50
CA ARG A 78 17.43 -32.23 21.63
C ARG A 78 16.28 -33.18 21.29
N ARG A 79 15.66 -33.07 20.11
CA ARG A 79 14.45 -33.85 19.76
C ARG A 79 14.78 -35.16 19.04
N ARG A 80 15.28 -36.14 19.80
CA ARG A 80 15.65 -37.49 19.31
C ARG A 80 14.50 -38.41 18.86
N HIS A 81 13.25 -37.94 18.87
CA HIS A 81 12.07 -38.72 18.46
C HIS A 81 11.54 -38.37 17.05
N LEU A 82 12.06 -37.33 16.39
CA LEU A 82 11.63 -36.93 15.04
C LEU A 82 12.21 -37.85 13.94
N ARG A 83 11.50 -38.04 12.82
CA ARG A 83 11.97 -38.82 11.66
C ARG A 83 13.34 -38.31 11.17
N THR A 84 14.23 -39.23 10.78
CA THR A 84 15.62 -38.93 10.40
C THR A 84 15.71 -37.88 9.29
N ALA A 85 14.84 -37.97 8.28
CA ALA A 85 14.76 -36.99 7.19
C ALA A 85 14.50 -35.56 7.68
N THR A 86 13.57 -35.38 8.62
CA THR A 86 13.21 -34.07 9.17
C THR A 86 14.32 -33.46 10.03
N ARG A 87 15.12 -34.31 10.69
CA ARG A 87 16.31 -33.87 11.44
C ARG A 87 17.44 -33.43 10.52
N VAL A 88 17.71 -34.17 9.46
CA VAL A 88 18.76 -33.82 8.49
C VAL A 88 18.43 -32.50 7.80
N THR A 89 17.17 -32.29 7.40
CA THR A 89 16.76 -31.02 6.80
C THR A 89 16.85 -29.84 7.78
N ALA A 90 16.52 -30.04 9.05
CA ALA A 90 16.63 -28.99 10.07
C ALA A 90 18.09 -28.63 10.40
N ALA A 91 18.98 -29.63 10.49
CA ALA A 91 20.42 -29.40 10.67
C ALA A 91 21.03 -28.65 9.48
N LEU A 92 20.72 -29.08 8.24
CA LEU A 92 21.21 -28.42 7.04
C LEU A 92 20.70 -26.97 6.93
N ARG A 93 19.42 -26.74 7.26
CA ARG A 93 18.85 -25.38 7.33
C ARG A 93 19.56 -24.52 8.38
N GLY A 94 19.82 -25.07 9.57
CA GLY A 94 20.48 -24.35 10.65
C GLY A 94 21.92 -23.98 10.34
N VAL A 95 22.70 -24.91 9.76
CA VAL A 95 24.08 -24.64 9.32
C VAL A 95 24.11 -23.64 8.17
N ALA A 96 23.20 -23.77 7.18
CA ALA A 96 23.10 -22.81 6.09
C ALA A 96 22.76 -21.40 6.58
N ALA A 97 21.85 -21.26 7.56
CA ALA A 97 21.49 -19.96 8.14
C ALA A 97 22.67 -19.29 8.88
N ILE A 98 23.47 -20.07 9.62
CA ILE A 98 24.67 -19.56 10.31
C ILE A 98 25.75 -19.16 9.29
N ALA A 99 25.98 -19.99 8.26
CA ALA A 99 26.94 -19.68 7.19
C ALA A 99 26.53 -18.40 6.45
N LEU A 100 25.23 -18.25 6.14
CA LEU A 100 24.69 -17.06 5.51
C LEU A 100 24.90 -15.81 6.38
N ALA A 101 24.63 -15.90 7.68
CA ALA A 101 24.85 -14.78 8.60
C ALA A 101 26.32 -14.37 8.69
N LEU A 102 27.25 -15.33 8.64
CA LEU A 102 28.69 -15.06 8.62
C LEU A 102 29.14 -14.40 7.32
N VAL A 103 28.51 -14.75 6.18
CA VAL A 103 28.79 -14.11 4.88
C VAL A 103 28.28 -12.66 4.88
N PHE A 104 27.08 -12.42 5.43
CA PHE A 104 26.58 -11.05 5.67
C PHE A 104 27.55 -10.18 6.48
N LEU A 105 28.15 -10.74 7.54
CA LEU A 105 29.12 -10.06 8.40
C LEU A 105 30.47 -9.73 7.73
N LEU A 106 30.79 -10.37 6.60
CA LEU A 106 32.10 -10.26 5.94
C LEU A 106 32.06 -9.38 4.68
N ASP A 107 30.99 -9.48 3.89
CA ASP A 107 30.81 -8.71 2.67
C ASP A 107 29.31 -8.55 2.37
N SER A 108 28.73 -7.43 2.77
CA SER A 108 27.29 -7.33 2.93
C SER A 108 26.52 -7.03 1.65
N GLN A 109 27.12 -6.32 0.70
CA GLN A 109 26.48 -6.01 -0.58
C GLN A 109 26.40 -7.27 -1.45
N ASP A 110 27.53 -7.95 -1.66
CA ASP A 110 27.60 -9.16 -2.50
C ASP A 110 26.85 -10.34 -1.86
N ALA A 111 26.89 -10.47 -0.53
CA ALA A 111 26.13 -11.50 0.19
C ALA A 111 24.62 -11.32 0.02
N LEU A 112 24.12 -10.09 0.23
CA LEU A 112 22.70 -9.79 0.13
C LEU A 112 22.21 -9.98 -1.30
N GLU A 113 22.96 -9.53 -2.30
CA GLU A 113 22.62 -9.73 -3.71
C GLU A 113 22.54 -11.24 -4.04
N ALA A 114 23.53 -12.03 -3.61
CA ALA A 114 23.52 -13.48 -3.81
C ALA A 114 22.33 -14.16 -3.12
N VAL A 115 21.97 -13.75 -1.89
CA VAL A 115 20.81 -14.27 -1.15
C VAL A 115 19.52 -13.96 -1.89
N ILE A 116 19.37 -12.72 -2.37
CA ILE A 116 18.20 -12.28 -3.12
C ILE A 116 18.10 -13.07 -4.42
N VAL A 117 19.18 -13.20 -5.19
CA VAL A 117 19.18 -13.95 -6.46
C VAL A 117 18.83 -15.43 -6.24
N LEU A 118 19.48 -16.11 -5.29
CA LEU A 118 19.17 -17.52 -4.98
C LEU A 118 17.74 -17.70 -4.45
N GLY A 119 17.30 -16.81 -3.56
CA GLY A 119 15.94 -16.80 -3.01
C GLY A 119 14.89 -16.61 -4.11
N THR A 120 15.17 -15.73 -5.05
CA THR A 120 14.31 -15.41 -6.20
C THR A 120 14.21 -16.58 -7.16
N VAL A 121 15.34 -17.21 -7.52
CA VAL A 121 15.36 -18.42 -8.35
C VAL A 121 14.58 -19.55 -7.68
N PHE A 122 14.79 -19.78 -6.38
CA PHE A 122 14.06 -20.79 -5.62
C PHE A 122 12.55 -20.50 -5.61
N LEU A 123 12.16 -19.25 -5.36
CA LEU A 123 10.76 -18.84 -5.32
C LEU A 123 10.10 -18.99 -6.69
N LEU A 124 10.78 -18.60 -7.77
CA LEU A 124 10.30 -18.75 -9.15
C LEU A 124 10.05 -20.23 -9.49
N LEU A 125 11.04 -21.09 -9.25
CA LEU A 125 10.94 -22.54 -9.48
C LEU A 125 9.81 -23.17 -8.66
N ARG A 126 9.70 -22.83 -7.37
CA ARG A 126 8.64 -23.32 -6.48
C ARG A 126 7.26 -22.87 -6.96
N SER A 127 7.13 -21.63 -7.41
CA SER A 127 5.86 -21.05 -7.82
C SER A 127 5.38 -21.61 -9.15
N LEU A 128 6.29 -21.76 -10.11
CA LEU A 128 6.04 -22.44 -11.38
C LEU A 128 5.61 -23.91 -11.15
N LEU A 129 6.32 -24.63 -10.27
CA LEU A 129 5.96 -26.00 -9.90
C LEU A 129 4.57 -26.07 -9.25
N THR A 130 4.22 -25.11 -8.39
CA THR A 130 2.91 -25.06 -7.73
C THR A 130 1.78 -24.82 -8.74
N LEU A 131 1.99 -23.94 -9.72
CA LEU A 131 1.06 -23.72 -10.83
C LEU A 131 0.90 -24.97 -11.71
N LEU A 132 2.00 -25.62 -12.06
CA LEU A 132 1.99 -26.82 -12.89
C LEU A 132 1.26 -27.98 -12.19
N LEU A 133 1.52 -28.17 -10.88
CA LEU A 133 0.78 -29.13 -10.06
C LEU A 133 -0.70 -28.75 -9.88
N ALA A 134 -1.05 -27.45 -9.92
CA ALA A 134 -2.45 -27.01 -9.89
C ALA A 134 -3.19 -27.45 -11.16
N VAL A 135 -2.59 -27.26 -12.34
CA VAL A 135 -3.13 -27.67 -13.65
C VAL A 135 -3.35 -29.18 -13.72
N VAL A 136 -2.37 -29.97 -13.26
CA VAL A 136 -2.42 -31.44 -13.33
C VAL A 136 -3.33 -32.05 -12.27
N SER A 137 -3.60 -31.37 -11.16
CA SER A 137 -4.38 -31.95 -10.05
C SER A 137 -5.83 -32.26 -10.46
N ARG A 138 -6.33 -33.48 -10.23
CA ARG A 138 -7.73 -33.87 -10.52
C ARG A 138 -8.75 -33.33 -9.51
N ASP A 139 -8.30 -32.84 -8.36
CA ASP A 139 -9.15 -32.35 -7.27
C ASP A 139 -9.56 -30.88 -7.51
N ARG A 140 -10.77 -30.66 -8.03
CA ARG A 140 -11.32 -29.33 -8.30
C ARG A 140 -11.36 -28.42 -7.07
N GLY A 141 -11.49 -28.98 -5.86
CA GLY A 141 -11.56 -28.21 -4.61
C GLY A 141 -10.20 -27.68 -4.13
N ARG A 142 -9.09 -28.18 -4.69
CA ARG A 142 -7.70 -27.81 -4.35
C ARG A 142 -6.95 -27.10 -5.47
N ARG A 143 -7.56 -26.89 -6.64
CA ARG A 143 -6.97 -26.16 -7.77
C ARG A 143 -6.81 -24.67 -7.48
N ALA A 144 -7.91 -23.99 -7.16
CA ALA A 144 -7.92 -22.55 -6.88
C ALA A 144 -6.86 -22.08 -5.85
N PRO A 145 -6.65 -22.74 -4.69
CA PRO A 145 -5.61 -22.30 -3.74
C PRO A 145 -4.21 -22.46 -4.29
N ARG A 146 -3.96 -23.50 -5.09
CA ARG A 146 -2.64 -23.74 -5.69
C ARG A 146 -2.36 -22.75 -6.82
N TYR A 147 -3.38 -22.41 -7.62
CA TYR A 147 -3.27 -21.34 -8.60
C TYR A 147 -2.96 -20.00 -7.94
N ALA A 148 -3.69 -19.65 -6.89
CA ALA A 148 -3.47 -18.39 -6.21
C ALA A 148 -2.10 -18.33 -5.52
N ALA A 149 -1.71 -19.38 -4.79
CA ALA A 149 -0.39 -19.44 -4.15
C ALA A 149 0.76 -19.43 -5.16
N GLY A 150 0.61 -20.15 -6.28
CA GLY A 150 1.58 -20.15 -7.37
C GLY A 150 1.66 -18.82 -8.11
N ALA A 151 0.54 -18.14 -8.34
CA ALA A 151 0.50 -16.83 -8.98
C ALA A 151 1.11 -15.74 -8.07
N VAL A 152 0.78 -15.75 -6.77
CA VAL A 152 1.37 -14.86 -5.75
C VAL A 152 2.88 -15.04 -5.68
N GLY A 153 3.34 -16.30 -5.60
CA GLY A 153 4.77 -16.59 -5.55
C GLY A 153 5.51 -16.22 -6.84
N LEU A 154 4.89 -16.42 -8.00
CA LEU A 154 5.46 -16.02 -9.30
C LEU A 154 5.54 -14.50 -9.42
N ALA A 155 4.48 -13.78 -9.05
CA ALA A 155 4.46 -12.32 -9.06
C ALA A 155 5.56 -11.74 -8.17
N PHE A 156 5.74 -12.29 -6.96
CA PHE A 156 6.81 -11.88 -6.05
C PHE A 156 8.20 -12.23 -6.60
N ALA A 157 8.36 -13.35 -7.30
CA ALA A 157 9.63 -13.70 -7.96
C ALA A 157 9.98 -12.71 -9.08
N VAL A 158 8.99 -12.37 -9.92
CA VAL A 158 9.18 -11.39 -11.00
C VAL A 158 9.52 -10.02 -10.43
N LEU A 159 8.85 -9.63 -9.35
CA LEU A 159 9.15 -8.40 -8.60
C LEU A 159 10.62 -8.34 -8.18
N LEU A 160 11.13 -9.46 -7.65
CA LEU A 160 12.52 -9.64 -7.22
C LEU A 160 13.54 -9.77 -8.36
N ILE A 161 13.10 -9.86 -9.62
CA ILE A 161 14.00 -9.83 -10.78
C ILE A 161 14.00 -8.43 -11.42
N ALA A 162 12.84 -7.77 -11.46
CA ALA A 162 12.65 -6.55 -12.24
C ALA A 162 13.38 -5.32 -11.68
N THR A 163 13.68 -5.24 -10.38
CA THR A 163 14.25 -4.04 -9.74
C THR A 163 15.45 -4.33 -8.80
N PRO A 164 16.61 -4.82 -9.31
CA PRO A 164 17.79 -5.20 -8.52
C PRO A 164 18.33 -4.12 -7.57
N ALA A 165 18.48 -2.90 -8.08
CA ALA A 165 19.08 -1.78 -7.36
C ALA A 165 18.20 -1.23 -6.22
N VAL A 166 16.95 -1.67 -6.14
CA VAL A 166 15.88 -1.05 -5.35
C VAL A 166 15.53 -1.92 -4.12
N TYR A 167 16.15 -3.09 -3.94
CA TYR A 167 15.69 -4.03 -2.92
C TYR A 167 15.98 -3.62 -1.49
N ILE A 168 17.12 -2.98 -1.19
CA ILE A 168 17.51 -2.77 0.21
C ILE A 168 16.63 -1.72 0.89
N ASP A 169 16.52 -0.54 0.27
CA ASP A 169 15.76 0.57 0.84
C ASP A 169 14.28 0.23 0.97
N TRP A 170 13.72 -0.49 -0.02
CA TRP A 170 12.33 -0.93 0.04
C TRP A 170 12.09 -2.05 1.03
N ILE A 171 12.99 -3.02 1.15
CA ILE A 171 12.88 -4.08 2.18
C ILE A 171 12.96 -3.43 3.56
N ALA A 172 13.90 -2.50 3.78
CA ALA A 172 14.03 -1.79 5.04
C ALA A 172 12.78 -0.96 5.36
N ALA A 173 12.22 -0.24 4.38
CA ALA A 173 10.99 0.52 4.55
C ALA A 173 9.77 -0.39 4.86
N VAL A 174 9.61 -1.50 4.14
CA VAL A 174 8.52 -2.46 4.36
C VAL A 174 8.65 -3.16 5.70
N VAL A 175 9.85 -3.62 6.06
CA VAL A 175 10.14 -4.25 7.36
C VAL A 175 9.94 -3.23 8.49
N GLY A 176 10.42 -2.00 8.30
CA GLY A 176 10.24 -0.90 9.23
C GLY A 176 8.76 -0.59 9.47
N LEU A 177 7.98 -0.43 8.40
CA LEU A 177 6.53 -0.20 8.49
C LEU A 177 5.80 -1.39 9.13
N ALA A 178 6.15 -2.62 8.77
CA ALA A 178 5.58 -3.83 9.38
C ALA A 178 5.90 -3.91 10.88
N ALA A 179 7.11 -3.50 11.28
CA ALA A 179 7.52 -3.41 12.67
C ALA A 179 6.78 -2.29 13.43
N VAL A 180 6.54 -1.14 12.80
CA VAL A 180 5.70 -0.06 13.36
C VAL A 180 4.27 -0.56 13.59
N VAL A 181 3.64 -1.16 12.58
CA VAL A 181 2.26 -1.65 12.66
C VAL A 181 2.15 -2.81 13.67
N GLY A 182 3.00 -3.83 13.53
CA GLY A 182 3.02 -4.99 14.42
C GLY A 182 3.38 -4.63 15.86
N GLY A 183 4.32 -3.70 16.04
CA GLY A 183 4.71 -3.13 17.32
C GLY A 183 3.55 -2.38 17.98
N THR A 184 2.84 -1.54 17.22
CA THR A 184 1.64 -0.81 17.70
C THR A 184 0.52 -1.78 18.13
N ILE A 185 0.24 -2.81 17.32
CA ILE A 185 -0.77 -3.83 17.65
C ILE A 185 -0.36 -4.58 18.93
N THR A 186 0.91 -4.97 19.04
CA THR A 186 1.43 -5.72 20.19
C THR A 186 1.44 -4.86 21.46
N LEU A 187 1.75 -3.57 21.33
CA LEU A 187 1.67 -2.57 22.40
C LEU A 187 0.23 -2.39 22.88
N ALA A 188 -0.72 -2.23 21.95
CA ALA A 188 -2.14 -2.12 22.25
C ALA A 188 -2.70 -3.40 22.90
N TYR A 189 -2.25 -4.57 22.47
CA TYR A 189 -2.58 -5.85 23.10
C TYR A 189 -2.06 -5.95 24.54
N GLY A 190 -0.80 -5.56 24.76
CA GLY A 190 -0.21 -5.48 26.09
C GLY A 190 -1.01 -4.55 27.02
N TYR A 191 -1.47 -3.41 26.50
CA TYR A 191 -2.36 -2.49 27.23
C TYR A 191 -3.73 -3.12 27.56
N ARG A 192 -4.32 -3.88 26.64
CA ARG A 192 -5.59 -4.60 26.90
C ARG A 192 -5.45 -5.68 27.98
N ILE A 193 -4.30 -6.36 28.03
CA ILE A 193 -3.99 -7.29 29.13
C ILE A 193 -3.84 -6.52 30.45
N ALA A 194 -3.14 -5.38 30.44
CA ALA A 194 -2.91 -4.56 31.64
C ALA A 194 -4.20 -4.01 32.25
N THR A 195 -5.18 -3.69 31.40
CA THR A 195 -6.53 -3.20 31.79
C THR A 195 -7.52 -4.31 32.12
N GLY A 196 -7.13 -5.58 31.98
CA GLY A 196 -7.99 -6.75 32.25
C GLY A 196 -9.04 -7.02 31.18
N LEU A 197 -8.95 -6.38 30.00
CA LEU A 197 -9.88 -6.58 28.87
C LEU A 197 -9.66 -7.92 28.15
N VAL A 198 -8.48 -8.51 28.29
CA VAL A 198 -8.12 -9.81 27.69
C VAL A 198 -7.41 -10.67 28.75
N PRO A 199 -7.68 -11.99 28.82
CA PRO A 199 -6.99 -12.89 29.73
C PRO A 199 -5.47 -12.87 29.52
N ARG A 200 -4.70 -13.06 30.59
CA ARG A 200 -3.24 -13.23 30.46
C ARG A 200 -2.95 -14.56 29.75
N PRO A 201 -2.11 -14.56 28.70
CA PRO A 201 -1.72 -15.80 28.00
C PRO A 201 -0.93 -16.72 28.93
N GLU A 202 -1.07 -18.04 28.72
CA GLU A 202 -0.40 -19.07 29.56
C GLU A 202 1.13 -19.14 29.34
N GLY A 203 1.66 -18.55 28.26
CA GLY A 203 3.10 -18.54 27.92
C GLY A 203 3.82 -17.22 28.27
N LEU A 204 5.15 -17.29 28.45
CA LEU A 204 5.99 -16.13 28.82
C LEU A 204 6.10 -15.06 27.71
N TYR A 205 6.01 -15.47 26.44
CA TYR A 205 6.06 -14.60 25.25
C TYR A 205 5.10 -15.14 24.18
N PRO A 206 3.89 -14.58 24.03
CA PRO A 206 3.00 -14.96 22.94
C PRO A 206 3.59 -14.52 21.59
N THR A 207 3.50 -15.38 20.58
CA THR A 207 3.90 -15.05 19.22
C THR A 207 2.98 -13.98 18.62
N PHE A 208 3.45 -13.21 17.63
CA PHE A 208 2.61 -12.20 16.96
C PHE A 208 1.31 -12.77 16.39
N THR A 209 1.38 -13.99 15.86
CA THR A 209 0.21 -14.75 15.39
C THR A 209 -0.77 -15.09 16.51
N GLU A 210 -0.28 -15.47 17.70
CA GLU A 210 -1.12 -15.72 18.87
C GLU A 210 -1.75 -14.42 19.41
N ILE A 211 -1.01 -13.30 19.36
CA ILE A 211 -1.53 -11.98 19.74
C ILE A 211 -2.66 -11.56 18.81
N LEU A 212 -2.45 -11.65 17.49
CA LEU A 212 -3.47 -11.34 16.49
C LEU A 212 -4.68 -12.26 16.63
N TRP A 213 -4.46 -13.56 16.83
CA TRP A 213 -5.55 -14.50 16.99
C TRP A 213 -6.34 -14.25 18.28
N SER A 214 -5.64 -13.99 19.39
CA SER A 214 -6.25 -13.61 20.67
C SER A 214 -7.07 -12.31 20.53
N TRP A 215 -6.57 -11.34 19.79
CA TRP A 215 -7.31 -10.12 19.47
C TRP A 215 -8.62 -10.44 18.76
N VAL A 216 -8.57 -11.19 17.66
CA VAL A 216 -9.76 -11.53 16.87
C VAL A 216 -10.76 -12.35 17.68
N GLU A 217 -10.30 -13.25 18.56
CA GLU A 217 -11.18 -14.08 19.39
C GLU A 217 -11.94 -13.30 20.46
N HIS A 218 -11.40 -12.16 20.92
CA HIS A 218 -11.99 -11.36 22.01
C HIS A 218 -12.62 -10.05 21.56
N VAL A 219 -12.62 -9.76 20.25
CA VAL A 219 -13.30 -8.59 19.69
C VAL A 219 -14.53 -9.07 18.93
N ASP A 220 -15.70 -8.71 19.45
CA ASP A 220 -16.99 -8.96 18.81
C ASP A 220 -17.83 -7.68 18.88
N VAL A 221 -18.25 -7.17 17.72
CA VAL A 221 -19.15 -6.00 17.64
C VAL A 221 -20.59 -6.32 18.06
N GLY A 222 -20.93 -7.61 18.15
CA GLY A 222 -22.27 -8.11 18.43
C GLY A 222 -23.22 -8.09 17.22
N ASP A 223 -24.24 -8.93 17.24
CA ASP A 223 -25.13 -9.17 16.10
C ASP A 223 -25.91 -7.91 15.67
N ALA A 224 -26.35 -7.09 16.62
CA ALA A 224 -27.06 -5.84 16.32
C ALA A 224 -26.20 -4.84 15.53
N SER A 225 -24.89 -4.77 15.82
CA SER A 225 -23.96 -3.91 15.09
C SER A 225 -23.65 -4.48 13.71
N ARG A 226 -23.55 -5.81 13.58
CA ARG A 226 -23.38 -6.50 12.28
C ARG A 226 -24.58 -6.28 11.35
N ASP A 227 -25.79 -6.33 11.90
CA ASP A 227 -27.02 -6.12 11.15
C ASP A 227 -27.16 -4.67 10.66
N ASP A 228 -26.82 -3.70 11.51
CA ASP A 228 -26.76 -2.29 11.12
C ASP A 228 -25.71 -2.03 10.04
N LEU A 229 -24.50 -2.57 10.22
CA LEU A 229 -23.45 -2.52 9.20
C LEU A 229 -23.92 -3.13 7.87
N ALA A 230 -24.61 -4.27 7.91
CA ALA A 230 -25.18 -4.88 6.71
C ALA A 230 -26.27 -3.98 6.09
N GLY A 231 -27.10 -3.31 6.89
CA GLY A 231 -28.11 -2.36 6.42
C GLY A 231 -27.53 -1.13 5.71
N GLN A 232 -26.32 -0.71 6.11
CA GLN A 232 -25.57 0.40 5.52
C GLN A 232 -24.82 0.00 4.25
N LEU A 233 -24.18 -1.18 4.24
CA LEU A 233 -23.30 -1.62 3.15
C LEU A 233 -24.02 -2.28 1.97
N TYR A 234 -25.18 -2.90 2.21
CA TYR A 234 -25.88 -3.66 1.18
C TYR A 234 -27.20 -2.99 0.79
N LEU A 235 -27.46 -2.94 -0.52
CA LEU A 235 -28.73 -2.48 -1.09
C LEU A 235 -29.82 -3.58 -0.97
N GLU A 236 -30.09 -3.99 0.27
CA GLU A 236 -31.08 -5.01 0.67
C GLU A 236 -32.29 -4.37 1.37
N ARG A 237 -33.28 -5.21 1.73
CA ARG A 237 -34.54 -4.74 2.34
C ARG A 237 -34.32 -4.12 3.74
N PRO A 238 -35.18 -3.19 4.17
CA PRO A 238 -36.30 -2.58 3.43
C PRO A 238 -35.82 -1.59 2.36
N GLU A 239 -36.68 -1.27 1.38
CA GLU A 239 -36.47 -0.20 0.38
C GLU A 239 -35.36 -0.41 -0.69
N VAL A 240 -35.20 -1.63 -1.18
CA VAL A 240 -34.21 -1.98 -2.22
C VAL A 240 -34.29 -1.04 -3.44
N ALA A 241 -35.50 -0.69 -3.91
CA ALA A 241 -35.68 0.16 -5.08
C ALA A 241 -35.19 1.59 -4.84
N ALA A 242 -35.60 2.22 -3.73
CA ALA A 242 -35.19 3.59 -3.39
C ALA A 242 -33.67 3.69 -3.21
N LYS A 243 -33.07 2.74 -2.48
CA LYS A 243 -31.61 2.67 -2.29
C LYS A 243 -30.86 2.54 -3.62
N ARG A 244 -31.34 1.70 -4.55
CA ARG A 244 -30.72 1.53 -5.87
C ARG A 244 -30.86 2.77 -6.74
N ILE A 245 -32.03 3.39 -6.76
CA ILE A 245 -32.27 4.61 -7.52
C ILE A 245 -31.33 5.71 -7.01
N ALA A 246 -31.31 5.96 -5.70
CA ALA A 246 -30.43 6.95 -5.10
C ALA A 246 -28.95 6.70 -5.44
N TRP A 247 -28.50 5.45 -5.35
CA TRP A 247 -27.13 5.06 -5.70
C TRP A 247 -26.79 5.34 -7.17
N TRP A 248 -27.65 4.92 -8.11
CA TRP A 248 -27.42 5.18 -9.54
C TRP A 248 -27.50 6.67 -9.89
N THR A 249 -28.45 7.41 -9.31
CA THR A 249 -28.56 8.85 -9.50
C THR A 249 -27.32 9.58 -9.02
N MET A 250 -26.84 9.28 -7.80
CA MET A 250 -25.63 9.89 -7.26
C MET A 250 -24.39 9.52 -8.07
N LEU A 251 -24.29 8.29 -8.57
CA LEU A 251 -23.18 7.88 -9.43
C LEU A 251 -23.18 8.67 -10.74
N VAL A 252 -24.31 8.75 -11.44
CA VAL A 252 -24.43 9.49 -12.71
C VAL A 252 -24.09 10.97 -12.52
N LEU A 253 -24.63 11.60 -11.47
CA LEU A 253 -24.35 13.00 -11.16
C LEU A 253 -22.87 13.22 -10.80
N SER A 254 -22.30 12.37 -9.94
CA SER A 254 -20.89 12.45 -9.54
C SER A 254 -19.95 12.29 -10.74
N VAL A 255 -20.22 11.34 -11.64
CA VAL A 255 -19.44 11.13 -12.87
C VAL A 255 -19.55 12.33 -13.80
N ALA A 256 -20.74 12.91 -13.97
CA ALA A 256 -20.92 14.09 -14.79
C ALA A 256 -20.11 15.28 -14.23
N ILE A 257 -20.19 15.53 -12.91
CA ILE A 257 -19.42 16.58 -12.24
C ILE A 257 -17.92 16.32 -12.37
N ALA A 258 -17.46 15.09 -12.08
CA ALA A 258 -16.06 14.72 -12.16
C ALA A 258 -15.50 14.87 -13.57
N THR A 259 -16.25 14.45 -14.59
CA THR A 259 -15.82 14.56 -15.99
C THR A 259 -15.68 16.03 -16.41
N LEU A 260 -16.68 16.86 -16.10
CA LEU A 260 -16.61 18.30 -16.38
C LEU A 260 -15.48 18.98 -15.59
N ALA A 261 -15.25 18.59 -14.34
CA ALA A 261 -14.21 19.14 -13.50
C ALA A 261 -12.80 18.77 -14.00
N VAL A 262 -12.61 17.54 -14.48
CA VAL A 262 -11.35 17.11 -15.13
C VAL A 262 -11.13 17.92 -16.41
N LEU A 263 -12.14 18.08 -17.26
CA LEU A 263 -12.01 18.86 -18.50
C LEU A 263 -11.75 20.36 -18.25
N GLN A 264 -12.19 20.89 -17.11
CA GLN A 264 -11.93 22.26 -16.65
C GLN A 264 -10.66 22.41 -15.80
N ASP A 265 -9.91 21.32 -15.58
CA ASP A 265 -8.72 21.28 -14.72
C ASP A 265 -8.96 21.85 -13.31
N SER A 266 -10.14 21.56 -12.72
CA SER A 266 -10.57 22.15 -11.44
C SER A 266 -10.48 21.16 -10.27
N THR A 267 -9.38 21.22 -9.51
CA THR A 267 -9.15 20.37 -8.33
C THR A 267 -10.29 20.46 -7.30
N ALA A 268 -10.79 21.68 -7.02
CA ALA A 268 -11.83 21.88 -6.02
C ALA A 268 -13.15 21.19 -6.41
N VAL A 269 -13.55 21.28 -7.68
CA VAL A 269 -14.78 20.62 -8.17
C VAL A 269 -14.57 19.11 -8.29
N VAL A 270 -13.37 18.66 -8.65
CA VAL A 270 -13.00 17.24 -8.63
C VAL A 270 -13.15 16.65 -7.22
N ILE A 271 -12.65 17.34 -6.18
CA ILE A 271 -12.85 16.92 -4.78
C ILE A 271 -14.35 16.89 -4.43
N GLY A 272 -15.11 17.90 -4.84
CA GLY A 272 -16.56 17.93 -4.67
C GLY A 272 -17.26 16.72 -5.29
N ALA A 273 -16.82 16.30 -6.49
CA ALA A 273 -17.36 15.12 -7.17
C ALA A 273 -17.05 13.81 -6.41
N MET A 274 -15.87 13.71 -5.79
CA MET A 274 -15.48 12.56 -4.95
C MET A 274 -16.37 12.42 -3.72
N LEU A 275 -16.78 13.54 -3.09
CA LEU A 275 -17.63 13.52 -1.88
C LEU A 275 -19.04 12.98 -2.13
N VAL A 276 -19.55 13.14 -3.35
CA VAL A 276 -20.91 12.71 -3.74
C VAL A 276 -20.92 11.24 -4.22
N ALA A 277 -19.75 10.69 -4.57
CA ALA A 277 -19.61 9.40 -5.23
C ALA A 277 -20.04 8.22 -4.31
N PRO A 278 -21.00 7.38 -4.74
CA PRO A 278 -21.51 6.31 -3.88
C PRO A 278 -20.75 4.97 -4.05
N LEU A 279 -19.62 4.94 -4.76
CA LEU A 279 -18.85 3.72 -5.07
C LEU A 279 -18.18 3.10 -3.84
N MET A 280 -17.89 3.88 -2.80
CA MET A 280 -17.21 3.37 -1.62
C MET A 280 -18.04 2.34 -0.86
N THR A 281 -19.35 2.58 -0.73
CA THR A 281 -20.28 1.69 0.00
C THR A 281 -20.24 0.24 -0.50
N PRO A 282 -20.42 -0.07 -1.80
CA PRO A 282 -20.34 -1.44 -2.27
C PRO A 282 -18.93 -2.04 -2.19
N ILE A 283 -17.86 -1.23 -2.22
CA ILE A 283 -16.47 -1.71 -2.03
C ILE A 283 -16.25 -2.15 -0.58
N LEU A 284 -16.69 -1.36 0.39
CA LEU A 284 -16.67 -1.75 1.80
C LEU A 284 -17.59 -2.96 2.05
N GLY A 285 -18.76 -3.00 1.40
CA GLY A 285 -19.67 -4.16 1.43
C GLY A 285 -19.04 -5.43 0.85
N LEU A 286 -18.27 -5.32 -0.24
CA LEU A 286 -17.49 -6.43 -0.78
C LEU A 286 -16.48 -6.94 0.25
N SER A 287 -15.74 -6.04 0.89
CA SER A 287 -14.73 -6.37 1.91
C SER A 287 -15.36 -7.09 3.11
N ALA A 288 -16.47 -6.57 3.64
CA ALA A 288 -17.24 -7.18 4.72
C ALA A 288 -17.78 -8.57 4.33
N ALA A 289 -18.27 -8.73 3.10
CA ALA A 289 -18.78 -10.01 2.61
C ALA A 289 -17.67 -11.07 2.46
N LEU A 290 -16.47 -10.66 2.03
CA LEU A 290 -15.30 -11.53 1.87
C LEU A 290 -14.87 -12.10 3.22
N VAL A 291 -14.71 -11.25 4.23
CA VAL A 291 -14.27 -11.67 5.58
C VAL A 291 -15.35 -12.48 6.31
N SER A 292 -16.62 -12.23 6.00
CA SER A 292 -17.75 -12.99 6.56
C SER A 292 -18.07 -14.27 5.78
N GLY A 293 -17.40 -14.53 4.65
CA GLY A 293 -17.63 -15.70 3.81
C GLY A 293 -18.98 -15.70 3.06
N TRP A 294 -19.61 -14.54 2.88
CA TRP A 294 -20.93 -14.37 2.26
C TRP A 294 -20.83 -14.28 0.73
N ALA A 295 -20.68 -15.43 0.07
CA ALA A 295 -20.46 -15.51 -1.38
C ALA A 295 -21.53 -14.78 -2.23
N ALA A 296 -22.81 -14.86 -1.86
CA ALA A 296 -23.88 -14.17 -2.59
C ALA A 296 -23.76 -12.65 -2.50
N ARG A 297 -23.43 -12.12 -1.32
CA ARG A 297 -23.19 -10.67 -1.11
C ARG A 297 -21.91 -10.22 -1.82
N THR A 298 -20.87 -11.06 -1.80
CA THR A 298 -19.62 -10.82 -2.55
C THR A 298 -19.90 -10.60 -4.04
N LEU A 299 -20.63 -11.53 -4.69
CA LEU A 299 -20.94 -11.45 -6.11
C LEU A 299 -21.86 -10.26 -6.44
N ARG A 300 -22.84 -9.95 -5.59
CA ARG A 300 -23.72 -8.80 -5.78
C ARG A 300 -22.98 -7.47 -5.68
N SER A 301 -22.13 -7.31 -4.67
CA SER A 301 -21.31 -6.10 -4.50
C SER A 301 -20.33 -5.94 -5.65
N LEU A 302 -19.64 -7.01 -6.05
CA LEU A 302 -18.72 -7.00 -7.19
C LEU A 302 -19.46 -6.64 -8.50
N GLY A 303 -20.65 -7.23 -8.73
CA GLY A 303 -21.48 -6.91 -9.88
C GLY A 303 -21.94 -5.46 -9.92
N LEU A 304 -22.29 -4.88 -8.75
CA LEU A 304 -22.65 -3.46 -8.65
C LEU A 304 -21.46 -2.54 -8.93
N ILE A 305 -20.27 -2.87 -8.44
CA ILE A 305 -19.03 -2.12 -8.69
C ILE A 305 -18.69 -2.15 -10.17
N VAL A 306 -18.67 -3.34 -10.80
CA VAL A 306 -18.37 -3.49 -12.23
C VAL A 306 -19.39 -2.74 -13.08
N ALA A 307 -20.68 -2.85 -12.78
CA ALA A 307 -21.71 -2.09 -13.49
C ALA A 307 -21.52 -0.58 -13.31
N GLY A 308 -21.17 -0.13 -12.11
CA GLY A 308 -20.86 1.27 -11.82
C GLY A 308 -19.66 1.79 -12.60
N VAL A 309 -18.58 1.01 -12.69
CA VAL A 309 -17.39 1.32 -13.50
C VAL A 309 -17.74 1.46 -14.97
N VAL A 310 -18.50 0.52 -15.53
CA VAL A 310 -18.91 0.56 -16.94
C VAL A 310 -19.75 1.81 -17.22
N VAL A 311 -20.72 2.12 -16.36
CA VAL A 311 -21.56 3.33 -16.50
C VAL A 311 -20.72 4.60 -16.35
N ALA A 312 -19.79 4.64 -15.39
CA ALA A 312 -18.93 5.80 -15.16
C ALA A 312 -18.05 6.10 -16.37
N VAL A 313 -17.33 5.09 -16.87
CA VAL A 313 -16.46 5.24 -18.05
C VAL A 313 -17.28 5.59 -19.29
N GLY A 314 -18.41 4.89 -19.51
CA GLY A 314 -19.28 5.14 -20.66
C GLY A 314 -19.88 6.54 -20.66
N LEU A 315 -20.35 7.03 -19.50
CA LEU A 315 -20.89 8.38 -19.38
C LEU A 315 -19.80 9.43 -19.56
N ALA A 316 -18.62 9.23 -18.97
CA ALA A 316 -17.50 10.15 -19.15
C ALA A 316 -17.05 10.24 -20.61
N PHE A 317 -16.98 9.09 -21.31
CA PHE A 317 -16.71 9.02 -22.75
C PHE A 317 -17.77 9.78 -23.58
N VAL A 318 -19.05 9.59 -23.26
CA VAL A 318 -20.12 10.33 -23.93
C VAL A 318 -19.95 11.82 -23.67
N ILE A 319 -19.80 12.27 -22.42
CA ILE A 319 -19.64 13.69 -22.09
C ILE A 319 -18.43 14.30 -22.81
N SER A 320 -17.28 13.61 -22.79
CA SER A 320 -16.06 14.11 -23.43
C SER A 320 -16.20 14.24 -24.94
N SER A 321 -16.97 13.36 -25.59
CA SER A 321 -17.21 13.43 -27.04
C SER A 321 -18.03 14.65 -27.49
N TRP A 322 -18.73 15.33 -26.57
CA TRP A 322 -19.53 16.53 -26.86
C TRP A 322 -18.76 17.83 -26.56
N VAL A 323 -17.63 17.75 -25.87
CA VAL A 323 -16.78 18.90 -25.54
C VAL A 323 -15.73 19.06 -26.65
N PRO A 324 -15.48 20.29 -27.15
CA PRO A 324 -14.51 20.51 -28.23
C PRO A 324 -13.12 19.94 -27.90
N ALA A 325 -12.44 19.39 -28.91
CA ALA A 325 -11.17 18.67 -28.83
C ALA A 325 -9.93 19.53 -28.44
N VAL A 326 -10.12 20.68 -27.78
CA VAL A 326 -9.07 21.66 -27.46
C VAL A 326 -8.54 21.45 -26.03
N VAL A 327 -8.75 20.29 -25.40
CA VAL A 327 -8.21 20.01 -24.07
C VAL A 327 -6.76 19.58 -24.22
N PRO A 328 -5.77 20.36 -23.74
CA PRO A 328 -4.38 19.93 -23.76
C PRO A 328 -4.16 18.87 -22.68
N PHE A 329 -4.17 17.60 -23.07
CA PHE A 329 -4.03 16.47 -22.15
C PHE A 329 -2.74 16.55 -21.32
N ASP A 330 -1.64 16.94 -21.96
CA ASP A 330 -0.31 16.92 -21.33
C ASP A 330 -0.11 18.08 -20.34
N SER A 331 -0.89 19.18 -20.45
CA SER A 331 -0.85 20.28 -19.49
C SER A 331 -2.02 20.30 -18.50
N ASN A 332 -3.01 19.42 -18.68
CA ASN A 332 -4.13 19.30 -17.75
C ASN A 332 -3.69 18.51 -16.51
N SER A 333 -3.54 19.21 -15.38
CA SER A 333 -3.07 18.61 -14.13
C SER A 333 -3.99 17.51 -13.61
N GLN A 334 -5.30 17.60 -13.87
CA GLN A 334 -6.26 16.58 -13.46
C GLN A 334 -6.20 15.29 -14.30
N ILE A 335 -5.67 15.34 -15.52
CA ILE A 335 -5.45 14.16 -16.34
C ILE A 335 -4.07 13.58 -16.05
N SER A 336 -3.02 14.39 -16.15
CA SER A 336 -1.62 13.95 -16.00
C SER A 336 -1.35 13.30 -14.63
N SER A 337 -1.91 13.86 -13.55
CA SER A 337 -1.79 13.27 -12.20
C SER A 337 -2.49 11.92 -12.00
N ARG A 338 -3.23 11.42 -13.01
CA ARG A 338 -4.02 10.20 -12.91
C ARG A 338 -3.62 9.12 -13.92
N VAL A 339 -2.81 9.44 -14.92
CA VAL A 339 -2.34 8.49 -15.93
C VAL A 339 -1.07 7.76 -15.49
N ASP A 340 -0.27 8.36 -14.60
CA ASP A 340 0.98 7.77 -14.09
C ASP A 340 0.87 7.44 -12.59
N PRO A 341 0.17 6.36 -12.20
CA PRO A 341 0.05 5.98 -10.80
C PRO A 341 1.39 5.56 -10.20
N THR A 342 1.58 5.91 -8.94
CA THR A 342 2.78 5.64 -8.14
C THR A 342 2.47 4.72 -6.97
N LEU A 343 3.51 4.25 -6.29
CA LEU A 343 3.31 3.51 -5.05
C LEU A 343 2.64 4.34 -3.94
N LEU A 344 2.87 5.66 -3.92
CA LEU A 344 2.26 6.55 -2.94
C LEU A 344 0.74 6.53 -3.04
N ASP A 345 0.19 6.43 -4.25
CA ASP A 345 -1.26 6.29 -4.47
C ASP A 345 -1.82 5.03 -3.82
N MET A 346 -1.09 3.92 -3.93
CA MET A 346 -1.45 2.66 -3.28
C MET A 346 -1.46 2.79 -1.75
N LEU A 347 -0.45 3.45 -1.16
CA LEU A 347 -0.37 3.67 0.28
C LEU A 347 -1.52 4.56 0.79
N VAL A 348 -1.84 5.62 0.05
CA VAL A 348 -2.99 6.49 0.34
C VAL A 348 -4.28 5.69 0.29
N ALA A 349 -4.47 4.83 -0.72
CA ALA A 349 -5.65 3.99 -0.84
C ALA A 349 -5.77 2.94 0.28
N LEU A 350 -4.66 2.35 0.71
CA LEU A 350 -4.62 1.46 1.88
C LEU A 350 -5.06 2.19 3.15
N ALA A 351 -4.52 3.39 3.40
CA ALA A 351 -4.88 4.20 4.57
C ALA A 351 -6.36 4.62 4.53
N ALA A 352 -6.84 5.07 3.38
CA ALA A 352 -8.22 5.49 3.22
C ALA A 352 -9.21 4.32 3.32
N GLY A 353 -8.85 3.14 2.82
CA GLY A 353 -9.63 1.92 3.02
C GLY A 353 -9.73 1.52 4.48
N ALA A 354 -8.64 1.63 5.24
CA ALA A 354 -8.64 1.38 6.68
C ALA A 354 -9.51 2.39 7.42
N ALA A 355 -9.36 3.69 7.12
CA ALA A 355 -10.14 4.76 7.71
C ALA A 355 -11.65 4.61 7.41
N GLY A 356 -12.01 4.32 6.15
CA GLY A 356 -13.38 4.09 5.73
C GLY A 356 -14.01 2.89 6.42
N ALA A 357 -13.30 1.76 6.50
CA ALA A 357 -13.78 0.58 7.21
C ALA A 357 -13.93 0.82 8.72
N PHE A 358 -12.98 1.52 9.33
CA PHE A 358 -13.03 1.87 10.75
C PHE A 358 -14.20 2.82 11.05
N ALA A 359 -14.37 3.88 10.25
CA ALA A 359 -15.47 4.82 10.36
C ALA A 359 -16.83 4.14 10.19
N THR A 360 -16.93 3.14 9.31
CA THR A 360 -18.17 2.38 9.08
C THR A 360 -18.43 1.38 10.21
N ALA A 361 -17.38 0.76 10.76
CA ALA A 361 -17.51 -0.22 11.85
C ALA A 361 -17.80 0.43 13.22
N ASP A 362 -17.31 1.65 13.48
CA ASP A 362 -17.51 2.36 14.75
C ASP A 362 -18.50 3.52 14.61
N ARG A 363 -19.70 3.35 15.19
CA ARG A 363 -20.77 4.35 15.23
C ARG A 363 -20.35 5.70 15.83
N ARG A 364 -19.39 5.72 16.75
CA ARG A 364 -18.94 6.96 17.41
C ARG A 364 -18.13 7.84 16.47
N VAL A 365 -17.50 7.21 15.49
CA VAL A 365 -16.58 7.84 14.54
C VAL A 365 -17.28 8.10 13.21
N ALA A 366 -18.27 7.28 12.85
CA ALA A 366 -19.10 7.38 11.65
C ALA A 366 -19.68 8.79 11.40
N SER A 367 -20.14 9.48 12.45
CA SER A 367 -20.74 10.82 12.33
C SER A 367 -19.72 11.95 12.10
N SER A 368 -18.43 11.70 12.36
CA SER A 368 -17.36 12.71 12.28
C SER A 368 -16.46 12.56 11.05
N LEU A 369 -16.29 11.33 10.53
CA LEU A 369 -15.41 11.03 9.40
C LEU A 369 -16.11 10.95 8.04
N GLY A 370 -17.44 11.08 8.01
CA GLY A 370 -18.27 10.89 6.81
C GLY A 370 -17.92 11.79 5.61
N GLY A 371 -17.17 12.88 5.80
CA GLY A 371 -16.68 13.73 4.70
C GLY A 371 -15.23 13.46 4.28
N VAL A 372 -14.33 13.16 5.22
CA VAL A 372 -12.87 13.14 4.94
C VAL A 372 -12.38 11.75 4.51
N ALA A 373 -12.93 10.68 5.09
CA ALA A 373 -12.48 9.32 4.78
C ALA A 373 -12.98 8.80 3.42
N ILE A 374 -13.98 9.46 2.83
CA ILE A 374 -14.70 8.98 1.62
C ILE A 374 -14.14 9.60 0.33
N ALA A 375 -13.31 10.64 0.43
CA ALA A 375 -12.71 11.35 -0.70
C ALA A 375 -11.55 10.57 -1.36
N VAL A 376 -11.69 9.25 -1.55
CA VAL A 376 -10.73 8.49 -2.35
C VAL A 376 -11.06 8.68 -3.82
N ALA A 377 -10.02 8.91 -4.62
CA ALA A 377 -10.08 9.12 -6.06
C ALA A 377 -10.54 7.86 -6.81
N LEU A 378 -11.82 7.49 -6.69
CA LEU A 378 -12.41 6.37 -7.43
C LEU A 378 -13.13 6.85 -8.68
N VAL A 379 -13.97 7.88 -8.57
CA VAL A 379 -14.71 8.41 -9.74
C VAL A 379 -13.80 9.19 -10.69
N PRO A 380 -12.91 10.09 -10.24
CA PRO A 380 -12.11 10.89 -11.18
C PRO A 380 -11.19 10.07 -12.09
N PRO A 381 -10.49 9.01 -11.62
CA PRO A 381 -9.76 8.15 -12.55
C PRO A 381 -10.67 7.48 -13.58
N LEU A 382 -11.86 7.00 -13.20
CA LEU A 382 -12.83 6.46 -14.16
C LEU A 382 -13.32 7.50 -15.17
N SER A 383 -13.47 8.76 -14.75
CA SER A 383 -13.75 9.88 -15.65
C SER A 383 -12.59 10.12 -16.62
N VAL A 384 -11.34 10.10 -16.14
CA VAL A 384 -10.15 10.22 -17.01
C VAL A 384 -10.08 9.06 -18.01
N VAL A 385 -10.39 7.82 -17.60
CA VAL A 385 -10.48 6.68 -18.53
C VAL A 385 -11.45 6.98 -19.67
N GLY A 386 -12.67 7.44 -19.37
CA GLY A 386 -13.66 7.79 -20.40
C GLY A 386 -13.21 8.93 -21.30
N VAL A 387 -12.64 9.99 -20.71
CA VAL A 387 -12.10 11.16 -21.42
C VAL A 387 -10.95 10.77 -22.37
N ALA A 388 -9.99 9.98 -21.89
CA ALA A 388 -8.84 9.52 -22.66
C ALA A 388 -9.25 8.58 -23.81
N LEU A 389 -10.21 7.68 -23.57
CA LEU A 389 -10.80 6.87 -24.64
C LEU A 389 -11.51 7.74 -25.69
N GLY A 390 -12.22 8.78 -25.26
CA GLY A 390 -12.87 9.74 -26.16
C GLY A 390 -11.88 10.54 -27.02
N ALA A 391 -10.67 10.77 -26.51
CA ALA A 391 -9.58 11.44 -27.22
C ALA A 391 -8.68 10.50 -28.03
N GLY A 392 -8.95 9.19 -28.03
CA GLY A 392 -8.12 8.21 -28.75
C GLY A 392 -6.74 7.96 -28.11
N ARG A 393 -6.59 8.22 -26.80
CA ARG A 393 -5.36 7.96 -26.02
C ARG A 393 -5.56 6.73 -25.12
N PRO A 394 -5.44 5.50 -25.66
CA PRO A 394 -5.69 4.27 -24.90
C PRO A 394 -4.64 4.02 -23.81
N ASP A 395 -3.42 4.52 -23.97
CA ASP A 395 -2.34 4.36 -22.98
C ASP A 395 -2.64 5.14 -21.70
N ASP A 396 -3.02 6.43 -21.82
CA ASP A 396 -3.54 7.25 -20.72
C ASP A 396 -4.75 6.60 -20.04
N ALA A 397 -5.68 6.05 -20.85
CA ALA A 397 -6.84 5.35 -20.31
C ALA A 397 -6.43 4.11 -19.50
N ALA A 398 -5.41 3.36 -19.95
CA ALA A 398 -4.89 2.22 -19.21
C ALA A 398 -4.22 2.64 -17.89
N GLY A 399 -3.47 3.74 -17.90
CA GLY A 399 -2.86 4.34 -16.71
C GLY A 399 -3.88 4.78 -15.65
N ALA A 400 -4.92 5.51 -16.06
CA ALA A 400 -6.02 5.90 -15.18
C ALA A 400 -6.85 4.70 -14.66
N LEU A 401 -7.01 3.66 -15.48
CA LEU A 401 -7.65 2.42 -15.06
C LEU A 401 -6.79 1.64 -14.05
N LEU A 402 -5.46 1.67 -14.22
CA LEU A 402 -4.50 1.10 -13.27
C LEU A 402 -4.57 1.83 -11.93
N LEU A 403 -4.66 3.16 -11.92
CA LEU A 403 -4.88 3.95 -10.70
C LEU A 403 -6.19 3.55 -10.00
N PHE A 404 -7.30 3.44 -10.74
CA PHE A 404 -8.56 2.94 -10.19
C PHE A 404 -8.42 1.53 -9.61
N GLY A 405 -7.78 0.61 -10.35
CA GLY A 405 -7.57 -0.77 -9.92
C GLY A 405 -6.73 -0.86 -8.65
N THR A 406 -5.68 -0.05 -8.56
CA THR A 406 -4.82 0.12 -7.37
C THR A 406 -5.66 0.55 -6.18
N ASN A 407 -6.46 1.60 -6.34
CA ASN A 407 -7.30 2.13 -5.28
C ASN A 407 -8.33 1.09 -4.83
N PHE A 408 -9.02 0.46 -5.78
CA PHE A 408 -10.03 -0.55 -5.51
C PHE A 408 -9.47 -1.74 -4.73
N VAL A 409 -8.39 -2.36 -5.19
CA VAL A 409 -7.81 -3.55 -4.56
C VAL A 409 -7.26 -3.21 -3.17
N SER A 410 -6.57 -2.06 -3.04
CA SER A 410 -6.00 -1.59 -1.77
C SER A 410 -7.08 -1.34 -0.73
N ILE A 411 -8.17 -0.65 -1.11
CA ILE A 411 -9.31 -0.44 -0.20
C ILE A 411 -9.91 -1.77 0.22
N VAL A 412 -10.11 -2.73 -0.70
CA VAL A 412 -10.72 -4.02 -0.37
C VAL A 412 -9.88 -4.78 0.65
N LEU A 413 -8.56 -4.87 0.44
CA LEU A 413 -7.67 -5.60 1.33
C LEU A 413 -7.53 -4.92 2.69
N SER A 414 -7.39 -3.60 2.72
CA SER A 414 -7.26 -2.83 3.95
C SER A 414 -8.55 -2.84 4.77
N ALA A 415 -9.70 -2.65 4.12
CA ALA A 415 -11.00 -2.73 4.77
C ALA A 415 -11.30 -4.13 5.31
N ALA A 416 -10.92 -5.19 4.58
CA ALA A 416 -11.02 -6.57 5.06
C ALA A 416 -10.20 -6.78 6.34
N ALA A 417 -8.96 -6.27 6.39
CA ALA A 417 -8.13 -6.34 7.58
C ALA A 417 -8.79 -5.62 8.78
N VAL A 418 -9.27 -4.39 8.58
CA VAL A 418 -9.95 -3.63 9.64
C VAL A 418 -11.23 -4.30 10.12
N PHE A 419 -12.07 -4.84 9.23
CA PHE A 419 -13.28 -5.55 9.64
C PHE A 419 -12.99 -6.83 10.46
N VAL A 420 -11.90 -7.54 10.16
CA VAL A 420 -11.44 -8.66 11.00
C VAL A 420 -10.97 -8.16 12.36
N LEU A 421 -10.15 -7.11 12.40
CA LEU A 421 -9.62 -6.54 13.65
C LEU A 421 -10.71 -5.93 14.55
N MET A 422 -11.78 -5.41 13.94
CA MET A 422 -12.92 -4.84 14.64
C MET A 422 -13.94 -5.89 15.08
N GLY A 423 -13.79 -7.17 14.72
CA GLY A 423 -14.73 -8.23 15.13
C GLY A 423 -16.02 -8.29 14.32
N VAL A 424 -16.06 -7.66 13.15
CA VAL A 424 -17.19 -7.75 12.21
C VAL A 424 -17.32 -9.18 11.68
N ALA A 425 -16.19 -9.82 11.39
CA ALA A 425 -16.15 -11.22 11.01
C ALA A 425 -16.27 -12.12 12.27
N ASP A 426 -17.22 -13.06 12.25
CA ASP A 426 -17.40 -14.04 13.34
C ASP A 426 -16.14 -14.94 13.48
N PRO A 427 -15.45 -14.95 14.64
CA PRO A 427 -14.28 -15.79 14.88
C PRO A 427 -14.54 -17.29 14.66
N ALA A 428 -15.75 -17.76 14.96
CA ALA A 428 -16.13 -19.15 14.73
C ALA A 428 -16.31 -19.45 13.24
N ALA A 429 -16.76 -18.46 12.45
CA ALA A 429 -16.81 -18.55 10.99
C ALA A 429 -15.41 -18.48 10.37
N LEU A 430 -14.50 -17.68 10.92
CA LEU A 430 -13.09 -17.64 10.53
C LEU A 430 -12.38 -18.99 10.78
N ARG A 431 -12.60 -19.62 11.95
CA ARG A 431 -12.03 -20.96 12.25
C ARG A 431 -12.56 -22.04 11.31
N ARG A 432 -13.87 -22.10 11.10
CA ARG A 432 -14.53 -23.14 10.28
C ARG A 432 -14.36 -22.90 8.78
N GLY A 433 -14.30 -21.64 8.37
CA GLY A 433 -14.33 -21.17 6.98
C GLY A 433 -13.04 -20.52 6.50
N GLY A 434 -11.96 -20.52 7.29
CA GLY A 434 -10.72 -19.79 6.98
C GLY A 434 -10.13 -20.11 5.62
N ARG A 435 -10.17 -21.38 5.18
CA ARG A 435 -9.77 -21.78 3.82
C ARG A 435 -10.64 -21.11 2.75
N ARG A 436 -11.94 -21.02 2.95
CA ARG A 436 -12.87 -20.39 2.00
C ARG A 436 -12.64 -18.89 1.93
N ILE A 437 -12.47 -18.24 3.07
CA ILE A 437 -12.16 -16.80 3.16
C ILE A 437 -10.82 -16.49 2.48
N ALA A 438 -9.79 -17.29 2.77
CA ALA A 438 -8.49 -17.17 2.12
C ALA A 438 -8.61 -17.34 0.59
N LEU A 439 -9.40 -18.31 0.13
CA LEU A 439 -9.65 -18.51 -1.30
C LEU A 439 -10.38 -17.35 -1.97
N THR A 440 -11.27 -16.66 -1.25
CA THR A 440 -11.99 -15.50 -1.78
C THR A 440 -11.16 -14.22 -1.74
N LEU A 441 -10.20 -14.10 -0.79
CA LEU A 441 -9.27 -12.97 -0.72
C LEU A 441 -8.07 -13.12 -1.66
N ALA A 442 -7.66 -14.36 -1.96
CA ALA A 442 -6.45 -14.62 -2.74
C ALA A 442 -6.42 -13.94 -4.13
N PRO A 443 -7.53 -13.82 -4.89
CA PRO A 443 -7.55 -13.05 -6.14
C PRO A 443 -7.20 -11.57 -5.94
N PHE A 444 -7.65 -10.94 -4.85
CA PHE A 444 -7.34 -9.54 -4.55
C PHE A 444 -5.88 -9.37 -4.13
N VAL A 445 -5.34 -10.31 -3.35
CA VAL A 445 -3.92 -10.32 -3.00
C VAL A 445 -3.05 -10.52 -4.25
N ALA A 446 -3.43 -11.45 -5.13
CA ALA A 446 -2.74 -11.65 -6.39
C ALA A 446 -2.82 -10.41 -7.30
N ALA A 447 -3.99 -9.76 -7.37
CA ALA A 447 -4.16 -8.51 -8.11
C ALA A 447 -3.31 -7.37 -7.53
N ALA A 448 -3.22 -7.24 -6.21
CA ALA A 448 -2.37 -6.24 -5.55
C ALA A 448 -0.91 -6.44 -5.92
N LEU A 449 -0.41 -7.68 -5.88
CA LEU A 449 0.97 -8.00 -6.27
C LEU A 449 1.23 -7.79 -7.76
N LEU A 450 0.23 -8.09 -8.61
CA LEU A 450 0.31 -7.83 -10.04
C LEU A 450 0.40 -6.33 -10.33
N ILE A 451 -0.43 -5.51 -9.67
CA ILE A 451 -0.47 -4.05 -9.79
C ILE A 451 0.78 -3.40 -9.21
N LEU A 452 1.35 -3.98 -8.14
CA LEU A 452 2.57 -3.47 -7.53
C LEU A 452 3.74 -3.40 -8.52
N LEU A 453 3.82 -4.33 -9.46
CA LEU A 453 4.91 -4.39 -10.45
C LEU A 453 4.98 -3.12 -11.33
N PRO A 454 3.96 -2.75 -12.12
CA PRO A 454 4.01 -1.52 -12.91
C PRO A 454 4.16 -0.27 -12.03
N LEU A 455 3.59 -0.24 -10.82
CA LEU A 455 3.74 0.88 -9.90
C LEU A 455 5.19 1.09 -9.44
N LEU A 456 5.95 0.01 -9.23
CA LEU A 456 7.37 0.12 -8.88
C LEU A 456 8.19 0.59 -10.08
N LEU A 457 7.87 0.10 -11.28
CA LEU A 457 8.54 0.54 -12.51
C LEU A 457 8.28 2.03 -12.81
N THR A 458 7.04 2.50 -12.64
CA THR A 458 6.71 3.93 -12.81
C THR A 458 7.37 4.78 -11.73
N THR A 459 7.40 4.30 -10.47
CA THR A 459 8.07 5.01 -9.37
C THR A 459 9.57 5.13 -9.62
N ASP A 460 10.23 4.08 -10.11
CA ASP A 460 11.66 4.09 -10.44
C ASP A 460 11.95 5.08 -11.57
N GLY A 461 11.17 5.03 -12.66
CA GLY A 461 11.28 6.00 -13.76
C GLY A 461 11.08 7.45 -13.32
N LEU A 462 10.17 7.71 -12.37
CA LEU A 462 9.98 9.05 -11.81
C LEU A 462 11.13 9.49 -10.91
N LEU A 463 11.69 8.59 -10.09
CA LEU A 463 12.79 8.91 -9.19
C LEU A 463 14.09 9.16 -9.96
N THR A 464 14.38 8.38 -10.99
CA THR A 464 15.54 8.59 -11.86
C THR A 464 15.39 9.89 -12.64
N THR A 465 14.25 10.13 -13.29
CA THR A 465 14.02 11.37 -14.06
C THR A 465 14.09 12.62 -13.16
N THR A 466 13.49 12.58 -11.96
CA THR A 466 13.55 13.72 -11.02
C THR A 466 14.95 13.93 -10.46
N GLY A 467 15.68 12.85 -10.18
CA GLY A 467 17.07 12.91 -9.73
C GLY A 467 18.00 13.47 -10.80
N GLN A 468 17.84 13.00 -12.04
CA GLN A 468 18.55 13.50 -13.21
C GLN A 468 18.21 14.96 -13.48
N GLN A 469 16.95 15.36 -13.37
CA GLN A 469 16.54 16.76 -13.56
C GLN A 469 17.18 17.69 -12.52
N ARG A 470 17.19 17.30 -11.24
CA ARG A 470 17.87 18.08 -10.19
C ARG A 470 19.37 18.14 -10.40
N THR A 471 19.99 17.01 -10.71
CA THR A 471 21.44 16.93 -10.96
C THR A 471 21.82 17.77 -12.17
N ALA A 472 21.05 17.68 -13.28
CA ALA A 472 21.24 18.50 -14.45
C ALA A 472 21.05 19.99 -14.13
N GLN A 473 20.04 20.35 -13.32
CA GLN A 473 19.83 21.73 -12.88
C GLN A 473 21.00 22.25 -12.04
N ASP A 474 21.52 21.45 -11.11
CA ASP A 474 22.67 21.81 -10.28
C ASP A 474 23.95 21.97 -11.12
N VAL A 475 24.19 21.06 -12.06
CA VAL A 475 25.33 21.13 -13.01
C VAL A 475 25.21 22.37 -13.90
N VAL A 476 24.04 22.63 -14.48
CA VAL A 476 23.79 23.79 -15.33
C VAL A 476 23.94 25.10 -14.54
N THR A 477 23.46 25.14 -13.30
CA THR A 477 23.61 26.32 -12.42
C THR A 477 25.07 26.56 -12.07
N THR A 478 25.83 25.50 -11.80
CA THR A 478 27.27 25.57 -11.54
C THR A 478 28.05 26.01 -12.78
N TRP A 479 27.66 25.52 -13.96
CA TRP A 479 28.26 25.87 -15.25
C TRP A 479 27.99 27.32 -15.66
N LEU A 480 26.78 27.85 -15.39
CA LEU A 480 26.44 29.26 -15.63
C LEU A 480 27.30 30.23 -14.81
N GLY A 481 27.60 29.88 -13.56
CA GLY A 481 28.33 30.73 -12.62
C GLY A 481 27.60 32.05 -12.27
N ASP A 482 28.10 32.76 -11.26
CA ASP A 482 27.49 34.02 -10.81
C ASP A 482 27.86 35.24 -11.69
N ASP A 483 28.85 35.08 -12.58
CA ASP A 483 29.44 36.17 -13.37
C ASP A 483 28.77 36.39 -14.73
N THR A 484 27.84 35.51 -15.16
CA THR A 484 27.15 35.66 -16.44
C THR A 484 25.88 36.50 -16.31
N GLY A 485 25.58 37.33 -17.31
CA GLY A 485 24.29 38.03 -17.41
C GLY A 485 23.10 37.12 -17.74
N LEU A 486 23.32 35.81 -17.77
CA LEU A 486 22.35 34.78 -18.13
C LEU A 486 21.67 34.24 -16.87
N ARG A 487 20.37 33.99 -16.96
CA ARG A 487 19.58 33.35 -15.91
C ARG A 487 18.95 32.08 -16.44
N LEU A 488 19.04 31.03 -15.63
CA LEU A 488 18.37 29.78 -15.88
C LEU A 488 16.85 29.97 -15.81
N ALA A 489 16.15 29.72 -16.91
CA ALA A 489 14.70 29.76 -16.96
C ALA A 489 14.12 28.37 -16.69
N ASP A 490 14.66 27.34 -17.33
CA ASP A 490 14.24 25.95 -17.14
C ASP A 490 15.34 24.97 -17.56
N VAL A 491 15.32 23.78 -16.96
CA VAL A 491 16.13 22.63 -17.39
C VAL A 491 15.20 21.44 -17.46
N THR A 492 15.08 20.84 -18.64
CA THR A 492 14.26 19.64 -18.88
C THR A 492 15.15 18.50 -19.37
N VAL A 493 15.06 17.35 -18.71
CA VAL A 493 15.72 16.12 -19.13
C VAL A 493 14.67 15.22 -19.79
N ALA A 494 14.87 14.89 -21.07
CA ALA A 494 13.94 14.07 -21.84
C ALA A 494 14.70 13.03 -22.67
N GLY A 495 14.53 11.75 -22.33
CA GLY A 495 15.30 10.67 -22.95
C GLY A 495 16.79 10.86 -22.67
N ASP A 496 17.59 10.97 -23.74
CA ASP A 496 19.04 11.12 -23.67
C ASP A 496 19.48 12.58 -23.91
N THR A 497 18.52 13.53 -23.84
CA THR A 497 18.74 14.95 -24.13
C THR A 497 18.44 15.82 -22.92
N VAL A 498 19.36 16.72 -22.59
CA VAL A 498 19.21 17.79 -21.61
C VAL A 498 18.95 19.10 -22.36
N SER A 499 17.72 19.62 -22.25
CA SER A 499 17.31 20.90 -22.82
C SER A 499 17.40 21.99 -21.76
N VAL A 500 18.20 23.02 -22.02
CA VAL A 500 18.44 24.15 -21.11
C VAL A 500 17.86 25.42 -21.72
N ALA A 501 16.89 26.04 -21.03
CA ALA A 501 16.34 27.34 -21.40
C ALA A 501 17.00 28.44 -20.57
N LEU A 502 17.66 29.39 -21.24
CA LEU A 502 18.32 30.54 -20.63
C LEU A 502 17.62 31.85 -21.04
N THR A 503 17.67 32.84 -20.16
CA THR A 503 17.22 34.21 -20.44
C THR A 503 18.35 35.19 -20.15
N GLY A 504 18.65 36.09 -21.09
CA GLY A 504 19.72 37.08 -20.91
C GLY A 504 20.46 37.45 -22.19
N ALA A 505 21.62 38.07 -22.06
CA ALA A 505 22.48 38.43 -23.19
C ALA A 505 23.24 37.19 -23.69
N SER A 506 23.10 36.86 -24.98
CA SER A 506 23.70 35.67 -25.60
C SER A 506 25.23 35.70 -25.68
N ASP A 507 25.84 36.86 -25.47
CA ASP A 507 27.28 37.08 -25.72
C ASP A 507 28.16 36.49 -24.60
N ASP A 508 27.58 36.17 -23.44
CA ASP A 508 28.28 35.62 -22.26
C ASP A 508 28.08 34.10 -22.10
N LEU A 509 27.75 33.36 -23.18
CA LEU A 509 27.51 31.92 -23.10
C LEU A 509 28.82 31.16 -22.79
N PRO A 510 28.90 30.39 -21.69
CA PRO A 510 30.07 29.54 -21.42
C PRO A 510 30.16 28.40 -22.44
N SER A 511 31.25 27.62 -22.39
CA SER A 511 31.49 26.58 -23.39
C SER A 511 30.49 25.41 -23.25
N LEU A 512 29.87 25.01 -24.37
CA LEU A 512 28.92 23.90 -24.41
C LEU A 512 29.60 22.53 -24.26
N GLU A 513 30.88 22.42 -24.61
CA GLU A 513 31.66 21.20 -24.42
C GLU A 513 31.95 20.94 -22.93
N ASP A 514 32.20 21.99 -22.15
CA ASP A 514 32.35 21.87 -20.69
C ASP A 514 31.03 21.46 -20.04
N LEU A 515 29.89 22.03 -20.49
CA LEU A 515 28.57 21.63 -20.01
C LEU A 515 28.27 20.16 -20.30
N ARG A 516 28.52 19.71 -21.54
CA ARG A 516 28.33 18.32 -21.93
C ARG A 516 29.20 17.39 -21.09
N THR A 517 30.47 17.73 -20.90
CA THR A 517 31.40 16.91 -20.12
C THR A 517 30.98 16.84 -18.64
N ALA A 518 30.54 17.95 -18.06
CA ALA A 518 30.04 17.99 -16.69
C ALA A 518 28.74 17.19 -16.51
N LEU A 519 27.83 17.22 -17.50
CA LEU A 519 26.62 16.42 -17.50
C LEU A 519 26.92 14.93 -17.70
N ASP A 520 27.83 14.58 -18.62
CA ASP A 520 28.24 13.19 -18.86
C ASP A 520 28.84 12.55 -17.59
N ASP A 521 29.67 13.30 -16.84
CA ASP A 521 30.29 12.86 -15.59
C ASP A 521 29.28 12.79 -14.43
N ALA A 522 28.36 13.75 -14.31
CA ALA A 522 27.39 13.81 -13.21
C ALA A 522 26.20 12.87 -13.38
N LEU A 523 25.81 12.55 -14.62
CA LEU A 523 24.65 11.70 -14.94
C LEU A 523 25.05 10.28 -15.39
N ASP A 524 26.34 9.94 -15.34
CA ASP A 524 26.92 8.63 -15.67
C ASP A 524 26.44 8.08 -17.03
N GLY A 525 26.62 8.87 -18.09
CA GLY A 525 26.14 8.53 -19.44
C GLY A 525 26.58 9.53 -20.50
N SER A 526 26.18 9.30 -21.76
CA SER A 526 26.41 10.24 -22.86
C SER A 526 25.14 11.01 -23.19
N TRP A 527 25.13 12.32 -22.96
CA TRP A 527 23.94 13.15 -23.07
C TRP A 527 24.04 14.15 -24.21
N ALA A 528 22.97 14.26 -25.00
CA ALA A 528 22.80 15.37 -25.93
C ALA A 528 22.43 16.64 -25.15
N VAL A 529 22.99 17.79 -25.53
CA VAL A 529 22.70 19.07 -24.86
C VAL A 529 22.11 20.03 -25.88
N GLU A 530 20.92 20.55 -25.59
CA GLU A 530 20.26 21.57 -26.37
C GLU A 530 20.13 22.84 -25.51
N VAL A 531 20.69 23.96 -25.97
CA VAL A 531 20.61 25.23 -25.24
C VAL A 531 19.81 26.26 -26.04
N ALA A 532 18.70 26.72 -25.48
CA ALA A 532 17.86 27.77 -26.05
C ALA A 532 18.02 29.06 -25.24
N VAL A 533 18.48 30.13 -25.88
CA VAL A 533 18.67 31.43 -25.22
C VAL A 533 17.61 32.41 -25.71
N THR A 534 16.81 32.95 -24.79
CA THR A 534 15.83 34.00 -25.07
C THR A 534 16.40 35.37 -24.67
N PRO A 535 16.62 36.29 -25.63
CA PRO A 535 17.16 37.62 -25.32
C PRO A 535 16.13 38.47 -24.56
N VAL A 536 16.58 39.17 -23.52
CA VAL A 536 15.75 40.06 -22.70
C VAL A 536 16.19 41.51 -22.91
N VAL A 537 15.27 42.36 -23.37
CA VAL A 537 15.49 43.82 -23.49
C VAL A 537 14.76 44.51 -22.35
N THR A 538 15.49 45.26 -21.52
CA THR A 538 14.90 46.03 -20.41
C THR A 538 15.00 47.53 -20.71
N GLU A 539 13.87 48.17 -20.99
CA GLU A 539 13.79 49.64 -21.07
C GLU A 539 13.26 50.20 -19.74
N ARG A 540 14.04 51.09 -19.11
CA ARG A 540 13.59 51.86 -17.93
C ARG A 540 13.09 53.22 -18.37
N LEU A 541 11.80 53.48 -18.18
CA LEU A 541 11.24 54.82 -18.25
C LEU A 541 11.39 55.51 -16.88
N PRO A 542 11.91 56.74 -16.81
CA PRO A 542 11.94 57.50 -15.56
C PRO A 542 10.51 57.83 -15.11
N ALA A 543 10.29 57.91 -13.80
CA ALA A 543 9.00 58.35 -13.25
C ALA A 543 8.67 59.76 -13.75
N ALA A 544 7.44 59.97 -14.23
CA ALA A 544 6.95 61.31 -14.57
C ALA A 544 6.94 62.15 -13.28
N GLY A 545 7.78 63.18 -13.24
CA GLY A 545 7.95 64.08 -12.10
C GLY A 545 6.71 64.90 -11.78
#